data_AF-A0A938RYX4-F1
#
_entry.id   AF-A0A938RYX4-F1
#
_cell.length_a   1.000
_cell.length_b   1.000
_cell.length_c   1.000
_cell.angle_alpha   90.00
_cell.angle_beta   90.00
_cell.angle_gamma   90.00
#
_symmetry.space_group_name_H-M   'P 1'
#
loop_
_entity.id
_entity.type
_entity.pdbx_description
1 polymer ?
#
loop_
_entity_poly.entity_id
_entity_poly.type
_entity_poly.pdbx_seq_one_letter_code
_entity_poly.pdbx_strand_id
1 'polypeptide(L)'
;MRIARCMSAAALAALAAGIFFPALAGNPAAGAAKTVPAAALAAGAGTGAAEGDGATAGQAGRAASREKTPDAYAAAGPALAAIEKVEIKDRALSVNGKPFFPVMIWLQDAQNFPLVKSCGMNTVAGYWPRSSGTRDVAEYMAMVWQAGLYGVMPFDERLKGHPGLLGYIHDDEPDLPRDVSDAEVVPGGGLRVNRSTPLWRIVDGVWHSWSVLDPLQGAEVTIKLKAPVTVTRLAVYVTVSKGLAVAKDVAFEGDGKEILRAAVEAKKERQALDLPQAATFKTLTMKVLSVHPGEQEWG
;
A
#
# COMPACT_ATOMS: atom_id res chain seq x y z
N MET A 1 -11.71 19.33 12.65
CA MET A 1 -10.82 19.08 13.80
C MET A 1 -9.78 18.05 13.35
N ARG A 2 -8.56 18.49 12.99
CA ARG A 2 -7.53 17.64 12.37
C ARG A 2 -6.63 17.09 13.47
N ILE A 3 -6.62 15.77 13.69
CA ILE A 3 -5.64 15.11 14.54
C ILE A 3 -4.54 14.58 13.61
N ALA A 4 -3.52 15.39 13.40
CA ALA A 4 -2.27 14.93 12.80
C ALA A 4 -1.49 14.19 13.88
N ARG A 5 -1.29 12.88 13.71
CA ARG A 5 -0.23 12.18 14.44
C ARG A 5 1.09 12.50 13.76
N CYS A 6 1.72 13.59 14.18
CA CYS A 6 3.15 13.77 13.97
C CYS A 6 3.88 12.70 14.77
N MET A 7 4.56 11.76 14.10
CA MET A 7 5.76 11.19 14.72
C MET A 7 6.84 12.27 14.66
N SER A 8 7.12 12.90 15.81
CA SER A 8 8.22 13.87 15.89
C SER A 8 9.55 13.14 15.83
N ALA A 9 10.60 13.87 15.41
CA ALA A 9 11.99 13.42 15.40
C ALA A 9 12.52 12.95 16.77
N ALA A 10 11.75 13.06 17.86
CA ALA A 10 12.10 12.51 19.17
C ALA A 10 11.90 10.99 19.29
N ALA A 11 11.14 10.35 18.39
CA ALA A 11 10.90 8.90 18.44
C ALA A 11 12.09 8.04 17.95
N LEU A 12 13.14 8.67 17.39
CA LEU A 12 14.33 7.95 16.90
C LEU A 12 15.50 7.93 17.91
N ALA A 13 15.36 8.58 19.08
CA ALA A 13 16.44 8.66 20.08
C ALA A 13 16.26 7.72 21.30
N ALA A 14 15.15 7.00 21.42
CA ALA A 14 14.81 6.24 22.63
C ALA A 14 15.12 4.73 22.58
N LEU A 15 15.88 4.24 21.60
CA LEU A 15 16.24 2.81 21.48
C LEU A 15 17.76 2.53 21.56
N ALA A 16 18.57 3.52 21.97
CA ALA A 16 20.03 3.39 22.00
C ALA A 16 20.70 3.77 23.33
N ALA A 17 19.95 3.95 24.43
CA ALA A 17 20.54 4.20 25.75
C ALA A 17 20.05 3.13 26.74
N GLY A 18 20.85 2.10 26.93
CA GLY A 18 20.73 1.22 28.08
C GLY A 18 21.05 2.02 29.34
N ILE A 19 20.02 2.47 30.05
CA ILE A 19 20.16 3.10 31.35
C ILE A 19 19.82 2.07 32.42
N PHE A 20 20.89 1.65 33.11
CA PHE A 20 20.93 0.86 34.32
C PHE A 20 20.31 1.68 35.47
N PHE A 21 19.30 1.14 36.17
CA PHE A 21 18.87 1.68 37.47
C PHE A 21 19.48 0.84 38.59
N PRO A 22 20.13 1.45 39.60
CA PRO A 22 20.59 0.71 40.76
C PRO A 22 19.42 0.39 41.69
N ALA A 23 19.50 -0.80 42.29
CA ALA A 23 18.58 -1.31 43.29
C ALA A 23 18.56 -0.43 44.55
N LEU A 24 17.35 -0.18 45.08
CA LEU A 24 17.13 0.22 46.45
C LEU A 24 16.35 -0.88 47.18
N ALA A 25 16.84 -1.17 48.39
CA ALA A 25 16.50 -2.32 49.21
C ALA A 25 15.35 -2.06 50.20
N GLY A 26 14.64 -3.14 50.56
CA GLY A 26 13.83 -3.33 51.79
C GLY A 26 12.43 -2.71 51.78
N ASN A 27 11.35 -3.30 52.32
CA ASN A 27 11.15 -4.44 53.24
C ASN A 27 9.63 -4.85 53.17
N PRO A 28 9.09 -5.85 53.93
CA PRO A 28 8.16 -6.84 53.39
C PRO A 28 6.78 -6.83 54.09
N ALA A 29 5.82 -7.59 53.54
CA ALA A 29 4.72 -8.29 54.22
C ALA A 29 3.70 -8.68 53.13
N ALA A 30 3.59 -9.97 52.79
CA ALA A 30 2.74 -10.98 53.43
C ALA A 30 1.42 -11.17 52.65
N GLY A 31 1.17 -12.40 52.23
CA GLY A 31 -0.11 -12.77 51.60
C GLY A 31 0.00 -14.01 50.72
N ALA A 32 0.04 -15.17 51.35
CA ALA A 32 0.04 -16.49 50.70
C ALA A 32 -1.29 -16.81 50.00
N ALA A 33 -1.24 -17.57 48.89
CA ALA A 33 -2.08 -18.76 48.71
C ALA A 33 -1.79 -19.54 47.40
N LYS A 34 -1.53 -20.84 47.62
CA LYS A 34 -1.99 -22.04 46.88
C LYS A 34 -1.47 -22.37 45.47
N THR A 35 -0.54 -23.31 45.49
CA THR A 35 -0.27 -24.36 44.49
C THR A 35 -1.33 -25.46 44.48
N VAL A 36 -1.68 -25.99 43.29
CA VAL A 36 -2.15 -27.38 43.00
C VAL A 36 -1.69 -27.74 41.56
N PRO A 37 -1.36 -29.02 41.24
CA PRO A 37 -0.30 -29.35 40.28
C PRO A 37 -0.72 -29.86 38.88
N ALA A 38 0.30 -29.84 38.01
CA ALA A 38 0.68 -30.73 36.89
C ALA A 38 -0.35 -31.63 36.18
N ALA A 39 -0.36 -31.53 34.85
CA ALA A 39 -0.34 -32.70 33.96
C ALA A 39 0.38 -32.36 32.64
N ALA A 40 1.30 -33.24 32.28
CA ALA A 40 2.09 -33.22 31.07
C ALA A 40 1.28 -33.69 29.85
N LEU A 41 1.60 -33.17 28.66
CA LEU A 41 1.50 -33.94 27.43
C LEU A 41 2.66 -33.56 26.51
N ALA A 42 3.43 -34.59 26.19
CA ALA A 42 4.56 -34.57 25.29
C ALA A 42 4.15 -34.92 23.86
N ALA A 43 5.10 -34.71 22.97
CA ALA A 43 5.28 -35.29 21.64
C ALA A 43 4.57 -34.60 20.46
N GLY A 44 5.38 -34.25 19.46
CA GLY A 44 4.92 -33.84 18.15
C GLY A 44 5.97 -33.09 17.32
N ALA A 45 7.19 -33.61 17.21
CA ALA A 45 8.13 -33.17 16.20
C ALA A 45 7.58 -33.55 14.81
N GLY A 46 7.29 -32.54 13.98
CA GLY A 46 6.86 -32.70 12.60
C GLY A 46 7.72 -31.82 11.69
N THR A 47 8.73 -32.43 11.12
CA THR A 47 9.50 -31.91 9.98
C THR A 47 8.60 -31.85 8.76
N GLY A 48 8.46 -30.67 8.15
CA GLY A 48 7.74 -30.48 6.90
C GLY A 48 8.34 -29.31 6.13
N ALA A 49 9.40 -29.60 5.38
CA ALA A 49 9.86 -28.75 4.30
C ALA A 49 8.79 -28.74 3.20
N ALA A 50 8.34 -27.56 2.81
CA ALA A 50 7.62 -27.35 1.57
C ALA A 50 8.34 -26.24 0.81
N GLU A 51 9.10 -26.68 -0.20
CA GLU A 51 9.57 -25.88 -1.31
C GLU A 51 8.37 -25.19 -1.98
N GLY A 52 8.34 -23.86 -1.91
CA GLY A 52 7.43 -23.05 -2.71
C GLY A 52 8.09 -22.72 -4.03
N ASP A 53 7.77 -23.50 -5.05
CA ASP A 53 8.17 -23.28 -6.44
C ASP A 53 7.75 -21.89 -6.95
N GLY A 54 8.63 -21.34 -7.78
CA GLY A 54 8.61 -19.98 -8.28
C GLY A 54 7.36 -19.57 -9.05
N ALA A 55 6.80 -18.43 -8.66
CA ALA A 55 5.96 -17.62 -9.51
C ALA A 55 6.81 -17.05 -10.66
N THR A 56 6.75 -17.71 -11.81
CA THR A 56 7.25 -17.19 -13.08
C THR A 56 6.44 -15.96 -13.49
N ALA A 57 7.12 -14.82 -13.56
CA ALA A 57 6.65 -13.64 -14.26
C ALA A 57 6.49 -14.00 -15.75
N GLY A 58 5.24 -14.16 -16.18
CA GLY A 58 4.90 -14.59 -17.53
C GLY A 58 3.46 -14.24 -17.89
N GLN A 59 3.08 -12.97 -17.81
CA GLN A 59 1.86 -12.48 -18.45
C GLN A 59 2.16 -11.22 -19.28
N ALA A 60 2.87 -11.45 -20.39
CA ALA A 60 2.78 -10.62 -21.59
C ALA A 60 1.99 -11.39 -22.66
N GLY A 61 0.79 -11.85 -22.29
CA GLY A 61 -0.21 -12.35 -23.23
C GLY A 61 -1.15 -11.20 -23.57
N ARG A 62 -0.94 -10.58 -24.73
CA ARG A 62 -1.87 -9.63 -25.34
C ARG A 62 -3.29 -10.20 -25.25
N ALA A 63 -4.12 -9.56 -24.42
CA ALA A 63 -5.56 -9.69 -24.51
C ALA A 63 -5.96 -9.25 -25.92
N ALA A 64 -6.22 -10.21 -26.80
CA ALA A 64 -7.10 -9.96 -27.92
C ALA A 64 -8.43 -9.55 -27.29
N SER A 65 -8.70 -8.24 -27.30
CA SER A 65 -9.99 -7.67 -27.01
C SER A 65 -10.98 -8.27 -27.99
N ARG A 66 -11.62 -9.39 -27.59
CA ARG A 66 -12.91 -9.75 -28.16
C ARG A 66 -13.81 -8.56 -27.85
N GLU A 67 -14.12 -7.78 -28.87
CA GLU A 67 -15.38 -7.04 -28.96
C GLU A 67 -16.49 -8.06 -28.76
N LYS A 68 -16.79 -8.36 -27.50
CA LYS A 68 -18.00 -9.07 -27.14
C LYS A 68 -19.04 -7.97 -27.07
N THR A 69 -19.72 -7.76 -28.18
CA THR A 69 -20.96 -6.98 -28.21
C THR A 69 -21.80 -7.48 -27.02
N PRO A 70 -22.15 -6.64 -26.03
CA PRO A 70 -22.86 -7.11 -24.87
C PRO A 70 -24.21 -7.65 -25.34
N ASP A 71 -24.35 -8.98 -25.26
CA ASP A 71 -25.62 -9.67 -25.46
C ASP A 71 -26.66 -8.99 -24.56
N ALA A 72 -27.78 -8.58 -25.17
CA ALA A 72 -28.82 -7.79 -24.55
C ALA A 72 -29.20 -8.35 -23.16
N TYR A 73 -29.01 -7.53 -22.13
CA TYR A 73 -29.29 -7.84 -20.72
C TYR A 73 -30.72 -8.40 -20.56
N ALA A 74 -30.83 -9.71 -20.33
CA ALA A 74 -32.08 -10.43 -20.29
C ALA A 74 -32.94 -10.07 -19.05
N ALA A 75 -34.25 -9.95 -19.29
CA ALA A 75 -35.39 -9.77 -18.38
C ALA A 75 -35.22 -8.73 -17.26
N ALA A 76 -35.51 -7.47 -17.61
CA ALA A 76 -35.69 -6.39 -16.65
C ALA A 76 -36.80 -6.72 -15.64
N GLY A 77 -36.42 -6.98 -14.38
CA GLY A 77 -37.34 -6.74 -13.25
C GLY A 77 -37.95 -5.34 -13.34
N PRO A 78 -39.08 -5.07 -12.66
CA PRO A 78 -39.83 -3.84 -12.83
C PRO A 78 -38.91 -2.62 -12.76
N ALA A 79 -39.08 -1.71 -13.73
CA ALA A 79 -38.28 -0.49 -13.79
C ALA A 79 -38.41 0.27 -12.47
N LEU A 80 -37.27 0.71 -11.94
CA LEU A 80 -37.26 1.57 -10.76
C LEU A 80 -37.94 2.90 -11.10
N ALA A 81 -38.62 3.49 -10.12
CA ALA A 81 -39.14 4.85 -10.28
C ALA A 81 -37.97 5.83 -10.36
N ALA A 82 -38.07 6.85 -11.23
CA ALA A 82 -37.10 7.94 -11.23
C ALA A 82 -37.11 8.64 -9.85
N ILE A 83 -35.94 8.96 -9.34
CA ILE A 83 -35.78 9.71 -8.09
C ILE A 83 -36.17 11.16 -8.35
N GLU A 84 -37.23 11.61 -7.69
CA GLU A 84 -37.64 13.01 -7.62
C GLU A 84 -37.14 13.64 -6.30
N LYS A 85 -37.13 12.84 -5.23
CA LYS A 85 -36.75 13.30 -3.90
C LYS A 85 -36.14 12.17 -3.07
N VAL A 86 -35.03 12.48 -2.40
CA VAL A 86 -34.43 11.64 -1.36
C VAL A 86 -34.50 12.41 -0.04
N GLU A 87 -34.99 11.77 1.01
CA GLU A 87 -35.11 12.37 2.34
C GLU A 87 -34.51 11.45 3.40
N ILE A 88 -33.83 12.06 4.37
CA ILE A 88 -33.41 11.37 5.59
C ILE A 88 -34.13 12.04 6.75
N LYS A 89 -34.97 11.27 7.45
CA LYS A 89 -35.71 11.75 8.63
C LYS A 89 -35.74 10.63 9.67
N ASP A 90 -35.49 10.96 10.94
CA ASP A 90 -35.54 10.01 12.05
C ASP A 90 -34.68 8.75 11.80
N ARG A 91 -33.50 8.93 11.18
CA ARG A 91 -32.55 7.87 10.77
C ARG A 91 -33.10 6.89 9.72
N ALA A 92 -34.21 7.22 9.06
CA ALA A 92 -34.76 6.47 7.94
C ALA A 92 -34.52 7.21 6.62
N LEU A 93 -34.13 6.47 5.59
CA LEU A 93 -34.02 6.94 4.22
C LEU A 93 -35.35 6.72 3.49
N SER A 94 -35.82 7.72 2.75
CA SER A 94 -37.00 7.61 1.90
C SER A 94 -36.70 8.10 0.49
N VAL A 95 -37.25 7.39 -0.50
CA VAL A 95 -37.19 7.76 -1.92
C VAL A 95 -38.62 8.00 -2.39
N ASN A 96 -38.89 9.19 -2.92
CA ASN A 96 -40.22 9.61 -3.36
C ASN A 96 -41.30 9.39 -2.29
N GLY A 97 -40.99 9.74 -1.04
CA GLY A 97 -41.91 9.62 0.10
C GLY A 97 -42.13 8.20 0.63
N LYS A 98 -41.49 7.17 0.05
CA LYS A 98 -41.57 5.78 0.51
C LYS A 98 -40.31 5.39 1.27
N PRO A 99 -40.43 4.67 2.41
CA PRO A 99 -39.27 4.09 3.09
C PRO A 99 -38.44 3.26 2.11
N PHE A 100 -37.13 3.48 2.12
CA PHE A 100 -36.20 2.82 1.22
C PHE A 100 -34.99 2.31 2.01
N PHE A 101 -34.67 1.02 1.83
CA PHE A 101 -33.51 0.39 2.42
C PHE A 101 -32.53 -0.02 1.31
N PRO A 102 -31.36 0.63 1.21
CA PRO A 102 -30.39 0.32 0.17
C PRO A 102 -29.72 -1.02 0.48
N VAL A 103 -29.91 -2.01 -0.40
CA VAL A 103 -29.17 -3.27 -0.39
C VAL A 103 -28.14 -3.15 -1.50
N MET A 104 -26.91 -2.85 -1.10
CA MET A 104 -25.86 -2.35 -1.98
C MET A 104 -24.81 -3.39 -2.32
N ILE A 105 -24.24 -3.26 -3.51
CA ILE A 105 -22.96 -3.89 -3.87
C ILE A 105 -21.90 -2.82 -4.14
N TRP A 106 -20.67 -3.09 -3.71
CA TRP A 106 -19.52 -2.20 -3.88
C TRP A 106 -18.77 -2.49 -5.19
N LEU A 107 -18.45 -1.45 -5.95
CA LEU A 107 -17.53 -1.44 -7.10
C LEU A 107 -17.64 -2.64 -8.06
N GLN A 108 -18.81 -2.83 -8.68
CA GLN A 108 -19.02 -3.94 -9.61
C GLN A 108 -18.79 -3.59 -11.07
N ASP A 109 -18.38 -4.57 -11.87
CA ASP A 109 -18.49 -4.44 -13.32
C ASP A 109 -19.95 -4.62 -13.75
N ALA A 110 -20.41 -3.85 -14.75
CA ALA A 110 -21.76 -3.88 -15.28
C ALA A 110 -22.17 -5.25 -15.82
N GLN A 111 -21.22 -6.10 -16.24
CA GLN A 111 -21.52 -7.49 -16.60
C GLN A 111 -22.10 -8.30 -15.43
N ASN A 112 -21.85 -7.88 -14.18
CA ASN A 112 -22.36 -8.52 -12.97
C ASN A 112 -23.73 -7.99 -12.53
N PHE A 113 -24.23 -6.88 -13.11
CA PHE A 113 -25.49 -6.29 -12.67
C PHE A 113 -26.71 -7.23 -12.74
N PRO A 114 -26.85 -8.13 -13.75
CA PRO A 114 -27.91 -9.14 -13.73
C PRO A 114 -27.82 -10.05 -12.50
N LEU A 115 -26.62 -10.49 -12.13
CA LEU A 115 -26.40 -11.35 -10.96
C LEU A 115 -26.71 -10.58 -9.67
N VAL A 116 -26.19 -9.35 -9.53
CA VAL A 116 -26.47 -8.42 -8.42
C VAL A 116 -27.98 -8.26 -8.22
N LYS A 117 -28.72 -8.02 -9.31
CA LYS A 117 -30.19 -7.89 -9.27
C LYS A 117 -30.87 -9.20 -8.88
N SER A 118 -30.39 -10.34 -9.38
CA SER A 118 -30.91 -11.67 -9.00
C SER A 118 -30.69 -11.99 -7.51
N CYS A 119 -29.68 -11.38 -6.88
CA CYS A 119 -29.44 -11.47 -5.45
C CYS A 119 -30.33 -10.51 -4.61
N GLY A 120 -31.25 -9.79 -5.24
CA GLY A 120 -32.18 -8.87 -4.56
C GLY A 120 -31.55 -7.53 -4.17
N MET A 121 -30.35 -7.23 -4.67
CA MET A 121 -29.72 -5.92 -4.48
C MET A 121 -30.44 -4.87 -5.35
N ASN A 122 -30.54 -3.65 -4.83
CA ASN A 122 -31.28 -2.56 -5.48
C ASN A 122 -30.41 -1.33 -5.77
N THR A 123 -29.15 -1.35 -5.34
CA THR A 123 -28.24 -0.20 -5.40
C THR A 123 -26.80 -0.65 -5.68
N VAL A 124 -26.05 0.14 -6.47
CA VAL A 124 -24.60 0.02 -6.66
C VAL A 124 -23.91 1.21 -5.99
N ALA A 125 -22.86 0.94 -5.23
CA ALA A 125 -22.07 1.96 -4.56
C ALA A 125 -20.64 2.00 -5.14
N GLY A 126 -20.22 3.20 -5.52
CA GLY A 126 -18.89 3.48 -6.03
C GLY A 126 -18.71 3.33 -7.54
N TYR A 127 -17.57 3.86 -7.99
CA TYR A 127 -17.10 3.76 -9.37
C TYR A 127 -15.59 3.64 -9.37
N TRP A 128 -15.06 2.66 -10.09
CA TRP A 128 -13.62 2.56 -10.37
C TRP A 128 -13.35 3.13 -11.77
N PRO A 129 -12.31 3.97 -11.97
CA PRO A 129 -12.03 4.55 -13.26
C PRO A 129 -11.92 3.49 -14.37
N ARG A 130 -12.74 3.66 -15.41
CA ARG A 130 -12.88 2.76 -16.56
C ARG A 130 -13.55 1.41 -16.29
N SER A 131 -14.27 1.26 -15.18
CA SER A 131 -15.16 0.11 -14.99
C SER A 131 -16.08 -0.07 -16.19
N SER A 132 -16.18 -1.30 -16.68
CA SER A 132 -17.06 -1.67 -17.79
C SER A 132 -16.80 -0.89 -19.08
N GLY A 133 -15.54 -0.45 -19.29
CA GLY A 133 -15.13 0.31 -20.46
C GLY A 133 -15.67 1.74 -20.52
N THR A 134 -16.28 2.22 -19.44
CA THR A 134 -16.80 3.60 -19.36
C THR A 134 -15.68 4.62 -19.35
N ARG A 135 -15.93 5.81 -19.87
CA ARG A 135 -14.98 6.94 -19.82
C ARG A 135 -14.98 7.61 -18.46
N ASP A 136 -16.12 7.63 -17.80
CA ASP A 136 -16.33 8.31 -16.52
C ASP A 136 -17.54 7.76 -15.75
N VAL A 137 -17.77 8.33 -14.57
CA VAL A 137 -18.85 7.93 -13.67
C VAL A 137 -20.24 8.23 -14.24
N ALA A 138 -20.40 9.20 -15.14
CA ALA A 138 -21.69 9.53 -15.72
C ALA A 138 -22.17 8.44 -16.68
N GLU A 139 -21.26 7.91 -17.51
CA GLU A 139 -21.54 6.75 -18.35
C GLU A 139 -21.83 5.49 -17.53
N TYR A 140 -21.05 5.27 -16.47
CA TYR A 140 -21.27 4.13 -15.58
C TYR A 140 -22.63 4.22 -14.86
N MET A 141 -23.02 5.42 -14.41
CA MET A 141 -24.34 5.65 -13.81
C MET A 141 -25.48 5.36 -14.78
N ALA A 142 -25.32 5.66 -16.08
CA ALA A 142 -26.31 5.30 -17.09
C ALA A 142 -26.48 3.78 -17.21
N MET A 143 -25.40 3.00 -17.14
CA MET A 143 -25.46 1.54 -17.13
C MET A 143 -26.13 0.98 -15.87
N VAL A 144 -25.81 1.55 -14.70
CA VAL A 144 -26.44 1.20 -13.41
C VAL A 144 -27.96 1.40 -13.50
N TRP A 145 -28.38 2.54 -14.03
CA TRP A 145 -29.79 2.86 -14.22
C TRP A 145 -30.48 1.95 -15.24
N GLN A 146 -29.83 1.67 -16.37
CA GLN A 146 -30.35 0.75 -17.39
C GLN A 146 -30.54 -0.68 -16.83
N ALA A 147 -29.70 -1.10 -15.87
CA ALA A 147 -29.88 -2.38 -15.18
C ALA A 147 -31.05 -2.37 -14.17
N GLY A 148 -31.66 -1.22 -13.90
CA GLY A 148 -32.70 -1.05 -12.89
C GLY A 148 -32.14 -1.15 -11.48
N LEU A 149 -31.01 -0.47 -11.25
CA LEU A 149 -30.39 -0.26 -9.94
C LEU A 149 -30.28 1.24 -9.69
N TYR A 150 -30.33 1.66 -8.42
CA TYR A 150 -29.93 3.01 -8.04
C TYR A 150 -28.41 3.10 -7.86
N GLY A 151 -27.84 4.30 -7.93
CA GLY A 151 -26.41 4.54 -7.78
C GLY A 151 -26.10 5.44 -6.60
N VAL A 152 -25.10 5.07 -5.80
CA VAL A 152 -24.39 5.99 -4.89
C VAL A 152 -22.99 6.19 -5.45
N MET A 153 -22.71 7.35 -6.02
CA MET A 153 -21.57 7.56 -6.91
C MET A 153 -20.60 8.60 -6.38
N PRO A 154 -19.30 8.56 -6.78
CA PRO A 154 -18.42 9.71 -6.60
C PRO A 154 -19.05 10.98 -7.19
N PHE A 155 -18.74 12.13 -6.60
CA PHE A 155 -19.29 13.40 -7.08
C PHE A 155 -18.83 13.72 -8.51
N ASP A 156 -19.80 13.96 -9.38
CA ASP A 156 -19.63 14.54 -10.71
C ASP A 156 -20.84 15.43 -10.98
N GLU A 157 -20.60 16.64 -11.48
CA GLU A 157 -21.65 17.64 -11.69
C GLU A 157 -22.72 17.16 -12.67
N ARG A 158 -22.36 16.32 -13.64
CA ARG A 158 -23.27 15.79 -14.66
C ARG A 158 -24.28 14.80 -14.08
N LEU A 159 -24.04 14.28 -12.88
CA LEU A 159 -24.95 13.37 -12.19
C LEU A 159 -26.07 14.11 -11.46
N LYS A 160 -25.99 15.44 -11.29
CA LYS A 160 -27.04 16.22 -10.63
C LYS A 160 -28.37 16.05 -11.37
N GLY A 161 -29.40 15.60 -10.65
CA GLY A 161 -30.73 15.35 -11.21
C GLY A 161 -30.85 14.06 -12.03
N HIS A 162 -29.81 13.21 -12.07
CA HIS A 162 -29.90 11.91 -12.74
C HIS A 162 -30.97 11.02 -12.06
N PRO A 163 -31.91 10.42 -12.80
CA PRO A 163 -33.09 9.74 -12.23
C PRO A 163 -32.75 8.52 -11.38
N GLY A 164 -31.58 7.91 -11.58
CA GLY A 164 -31.11 6.78 -10.78
C GLY A 164 -30.16 7.14 -9.62
N LEU A 165 -29.78 8.40 -9.43
CA LEU A 165 -28.78 8.78 -8.43
C LEU A 165 -29.41 8.90 -7.04
N LEU A 166 -29.05 8.00 -6.12
CA LEU A 166 -29.51 7.98 -4.73
C LEU A 166 -28.71 8.93 -3.84
N GLY A 167 -27.43 9.11 -4.10
CA GLY A 167 -26.56 9.99 -3.33
C GLY A 167 -25.13 10.02 -3.83
N TYR A 168 -24.31 10.83 -3.18
CA TYR A 168 -22.87 10.89 -3.43
C TYR A 168 -22.10 10.16 -2.33
N ILE A 169 -21.03 9.48 -2.70
CA ILE A 169 -20.01 9.00 -1.76
C ILE A 169 -18.77 9.90 -1.83
N HIS A 170 -18.08 10.03 -0.69
CA HIS A 170 -16.73 10.57 -0.66
C HIS A 170 -15.73 9.52 -1.16
N ASP A 171 -14.49 9.95 -1.42
CA ASP A 171 -13.39 9.03 -1.73
C ASP A 171 -13.29 7.93 -0.67
N ASP A 172 -12.99 6.72 -1.12
CA ASP A 172 -12.84 5.56 -0.24
C ASP A 172 -11.79 5.83 0.84
N GLU A 173 -12.15 5.51 2.08
CA GLU A 173 -11.34 5.68 3.29
C GLU A 173 -10.54 7.01 3.35
N PRO A 174 -11.21 8.17 3.46
CA PRO A 174 -10.55 9.48 3.46
C PRO A 174 -9.66 9.69 4.70
N ASP A 175 -9.84 8.84 5.72
CA ASP A 175 -9.09 8.75 6.95
C ASP A 175 -7.92 7.75 6.89
N LEU A 176 -7.73 7.04 5.77
CA LEU A 176 -6.54 6.23 5.58
C LEU A 176 -5.30 7.10 5.80
N PRO A 177 -4.33 6.62 6.59
CA PRO A 177 -3.01 7.23 6.65
C PRO A 177 -2.48 7.35 5.22
N ARG A 178 -2.10 8.57 4.84
CA ARG A 178 -1.36 8.79 3.60
C ARG A 178 0.12 8.75 3.93
N ASP A 179 0.87 7.99 3.15
CA ASP A 179 2.32 8.04 3.23
C ASP A 179 2.79 9.42 2.78
N VAL A 180 3.47 10.12 3.68
CA VAL A 180 4.11 11.40 3.40
C VAL A 180 5.60 11.19 3.60
N SER A 181 6.37 11.32 2.53
CA SER A 181 7.82 11.31 2.63
C SER A 181 8.32 12.73 2.94
N ASP A 182 9.13 12.85 3.99
CA ASP A 182 9.95 14.05 4.25
C ASP A 182 11.23 14.09 3.40
N ALA A 183 11.41 13.09 2.54
CA ALA A 183 12.53 12.97 1.62
C ALA A 183 12.07 13.00 0.15
N GLU A 184 12.86 13.68 -0.68
CA GLU A 184 12.80 13.58 -2.15
C GLU A 184 13.91 12.61 -2.58
N VAL A 185 13.56 11.58 -3.36
CA VAL A 185 14.54 10.60 -3.87
C VAL A 185 14.73 10.82 -5.36
N VAL A 186 15.96 11.16 -5.76
CA VAL A 186 16.31 11.58 -7.13
C VAL A 186 17.28 10.57 -7.75
N PRO A 187 17.05 10.14 -9.00
CA PRO A 187 18.00 9.31 -9.73
C PRO A 187 19.29 10.07 -10.05
N GLY A 188 20.44 9.41 -9.95
CA GLY A 188 21.68 9.90 -10.53
C GLY A 188 21.69 9.76 -12.06
N GLY A 189 22.74 10.31 -12.69
CA GLY A 189 22.90 10.25 -14.14
C GLY A 189 22.96 8.81 -14.66
N GLY A 190 22.16 8.49 -15.68
CA GLY A 190 22.18 7.18 -16.34
C GLY A 190 21.19 6.14 -15.78
N LEU A 191 20.52 6.43 -14.66
CA LEU A 191 19.54 5.49 -14.08
C LEU A 191 18.20 5.51 -14.83
N ARG A 192 17.77 4.34 -15.32
CA ARG A 192 16.45 4.12 -15.93
C ARG A 192 15.40 3.95 -14.83
N VAL A 193 14.48 4.91 -14.71
CA VAL A 193 13.46 4.89 -13.66
C VAL A 193 12.29 3.99 -14.04
N ASN A 194 12.05 2.94 -13.24
CA ASN A 194 10.84 2.13 -13.32
C ASN A 194 9.67 2.80 -12.60
N ARG A 195 8.66 3.23 -13.36
CA ARG A 195 7.48 3.92 -12.81
C ARG A 195 6.60 3.05 -11.90
N SER A 196 6.67 1.73 -12.04
CA SER A 196 5.92 0.77 -11.21
C SER A 196 6.59 0.52 -9.85
N THR A 197 7.88 0.82 -9.72
CA THR A 197 8.69 0.68 -8.50
C THR A 197 9.46 1.99 -8.24
N PRO A 198 8.76 3.09 -7.91
CA PRO A 198 9.35 4.41 -7.80
C PRO A 198 10.40 4.48 -6.68
N LEU A 199 11.45 5.28 -6.88
CA LEU A 199 12.64 5.34 -6.01
C LEU A 199 12.36 5.68 -4.54
N TRP A 200 11.25 6.36 -4.24
CA TRP A 200 10.89 6.67 -2.85
C TRP A 200 10.69 5.41 -2.00
N ARG A 201 10.45 4.25 -2.60
CA ARG A 201 10.36 2.95 -1.91
C ARG A 201 11.68 2.53 -1.23
N ILE A 202 12.80 3.16 -1.59
CA ILE A 202 14.08 2.95 -0.88
C ILE A 202 14.00 3.42 0.58
N VAL A 203 13.12 4.38 0.88
CA VAL A 203 13.03 5.05 2.20
C VAL A 203 11.62 5.03 2.80
N ASP A 204 10.72 4.18 2.30
CA ASP A 204 9.33 4.10 2.78
C ASP A 204 9.17 3.37 4.12
N GLY A 205 10.25 2.78 4.65
CA GLY A 205 10.24 2.03 5.91
C GLY A 205 9.61 0.63 5.80
N VAL A 206 9.25 0.21 4.59
CA VAL A 206 8.58 -1.07 4.32
C VAL A 206 9.60 -2.05 3.76
N TRP A 207 10.10 -2.96 4.60
CA TRP A 207 11.18 -3.92 4.30
C TRP A 207 10.96 -4.89 3.12
N HIS A 208 9.72 -5.04 2.65
CA HIS A 208 9.37 -5.87 1.49
C HIS A 208 9.00 -5.03 0.25
N SER A 209 9.11 -3.70 0.36
CA SER A 209 9.04 -2.75 -0.75
C SER A 209 10.45 -2.55 -1.31
N TRP A 210 10.55 -2.32 -2.61
CA TRP A 210 11.83 -2.12 -3.29
C TRP A 210 11.67 -1.26 -4.54
N SER A 211 12.78 -0.65 -4.95
CA SER A 211 12.92 0.08 -6.21
C SER A 211 13.88 -0.66 -7.12
N VAL A 212 13.62 -0.66 -8.42
CA VAL A 212 14.55 -1.21 -9.41
C VAL A 212 15.61 -0.17 -9.69
N LEU A 213 16.89 -0.54 -9.58
CA LEU A 213 18.02 0.24 -10.06
C LEU A 213 18.54 -0.36 -11.36
N ASP A 214 18.49 0.43 -12.44
CA ASP A 214 18.73 -0.07 -13.79
C ASP A 214 19.58 0.88 -14.66
N PRO A 215 20.84 0.53 -14.99
CA PRO A 215 21.56 -0.64 -14.49
C PRO A 215 21.89 -0.48 -12.99
N LEU A 216 22.10 -1.60 -12.29
CA LEU A 216 22.47 -1.59 -10.87
C LEU A 216 23.93 -1.17 -10.66
N GLN A 217 24.84 -1.67 -11.51
CA GLN A 217 26.26 -1.30 -11.48
C GLN A 217 26.42 0.18 -11.84
N GLY A 218 27.03 0.97 -10.94
CA GLY A 218 27.17 2.41 -11.12
C GLY A 218 25.89 3.20 -10.84
N ALA A 219 24.81 2.55 -10.37
CA ALA A 219 23.60 3.23 -9.97
C ALA A 219 23.90 4.26 -8.87
N GLU A 220 23.30 5.43 -9.01
CA GLU A 220 23.36 6.49 -8.02
C GLU A 220 21.94 6.95 -7.67
N VAL A 221 21.68 7.12 -6.38
CA VAL A 221 20.41 7.66 -5.88
C VAL A 221 20.71 8.68 -4.79
N THR A 222 20.10 9.85 -4.90
CA THR A 222 20.24 10.94 -3.91
C THR A 222 18.94 11.12 -3.13
N ILE A 223 19.02 11.01 -1.81
CA ILE A 223 17.94 11.29 -0.86
C ILE A 223 18.14 12.70 -0.33
N LYS A 224 17.22 13.62 -0.63
CA LYS A 224 17.23 15.00 -0.12
C LYS A 224 16.24 15.13 1.03
N LEU A 225 16.73 15.59 2.18
CA LEU A 225 15.94 15.77 3.39
C LEU A 225 15.50 17.23 3.56
N LYS A 226 14.34 17.46 4.19
CA LYS A 226 13.87 18.82 4.51
C LYS A 226 14.80 19.56 5.48
N ALA A 227 15.35 18.85 6.45
CA ALA A 227 16.29 19.36 7.45
C ALA A 227 17.53 18.46 7.55
N PRO A 228 18.70 19.00 7.96
CA PRO A 228 19.87 18.18 8.23
C PRO A 228 19.61 17.16 9.34
N VAL A 229 20.22 15.98 9.22
CA VAL A 229 20.15 14.91 10.23
C VAL A 229 21.56 14.45 10.60
N THR A 230 21.76 14.07 11.85
CA THR A 230 22.99 13.43 12.32
C THR A 230 22.76 11.93 12.48
N VAL A 231 23.57 11.11 11.82
CA VAL A 231 23.50 9.64 11.90
C VAL A 231 24.83 9.05 12.31
N THR A 232 24.78 7.91 12.99
CA THR A 232 25.95 7.09 13.35
C THR A 232 25.99 5.76 12.60
N ARG A 233 24.91 5.42 11.89
CA ARG A 233 24.72 4.14 11.21
C ARG A 233 23.78 4.31 10.02
N LEU A 234 24.05 3.55 8.97
CA LEU A 234 23.15 3.35 7.83
C LEU A 234 22.71 1.88 7.80
N ALA A 235 21.61 1.58 7.09
CA ALA A 235 21.20 0.22 6.86
C ALA A 235 20.70 0.04 5.43
N VAL A 236 21.01 -1.10 4.84
CA VAL A 236 20.54 -1.48 3.50
C VAL A 236 19.78 -2.79 3.55
N TYR A 237 18.77 -2.90 2.71
CA TYR A 237 18.09 -4.15 2.38
C TYR A 237 18.29 -4.36 0.88
N VAL A 238 18.82 -5.52 0.50
CA VAL A 238 18.97 -5.89 -0.91
C VAL A 238 17.89 -6.87 -1.33
N THR A 239 17.37 -6.71 -2.53
CA THR A 239 16.46 -7.68 -3.13
C THR A 239 17.29 -8.82 -3.72
N VAL A 240 17.14 -10.02 -3.19
CA VAL A 240 17.82 -11.21 -3.70
C VAL A 240 16.80 -12.11 -4.40
N SER A 241 16.78 -12.09 -5.72
CA SER A 241 15.90 -12.95 -6.52
C SER A 241 16.69 -13.58 -7.66
N LYS A 242 16.22 -14.73 -8.15
CA LYS A 242 16.86 -15.43 -9.25
C LYS A 242 16.99 -14.50 -10.47
N GLY A 243 18.21 -14.41 -11.01
CA GLY A 243 18.51 -13.62 -12.20
C GLY A 243 18.83 -12.14 -11.94
N LEU A 244 18.57 -11.58 -10.76
CA LEU A 244 18.88 -10.17 -10.47
C LEU A 244 20.35 -9.97 -10.11
N ALA A 245 20.92 -8.84 -10.53
CA ALA A 245 22.17 -8.36 -9.96
C ALA A 245 21.93 -7.94 -8.49
N VAL A 246 22.95 -8.06 -7.64
CA VAL A 246 22.87 -7.63 -6.24
C VAL A 246 24.04 -6.72 -5.92
N ALA A 247 23.80 -5.58 -5.25
CA ALA A 247 24.86 -4.67 -4.87
C ALA A 247 25.87 -5.39 -3.98
N LYS A 248 27.16 -5.27 -4.32
CA LYS A 248 28.28 -5.88 -3.58
C LYS A 248 29.07 -4.84 -2.83
N ASP A 249 29.49 -3.77 -3.51
CA ASP A 249 30.21 -2.66 -2.87
C ASP A 249 29.39 -1.37 -3.06
N VAL A 250 29.21 -0.61 -1.99
CA VAL A 250 28.49 0.67 -2.01
C VAL A 250 29.31 1.78 -1.34
N ALA A 251 29.10 3.01 -1.80
CA ALA A 251 29.56 4.21 -1.13
C ALA A 251 28.37 5.11 -0.78
N PHE A 252 28.49 5.80 0.35
CA PHE A 252 27.55 6.81 0.81
C PHE A 252 28.25 8.15 0.93
N GLU A 253 27.62 9.19 0.40
CA GLU A 253 28.08 10.56 0.48
C GLU A 253 27.05 11.42 1.21
N GLY A 254 27.47 12.10 2.28
CA GLY A 254 26.67 13.11 2.96
C GLY A 254 27.07 14.50 2.46
N ASP A 255 26.13 15.24 1.88
CA ASP A 255 26.40 16.58 1.29
C ASP A 255 27.61 16.60 0.34
N GLY A 256 27.73 15.55 -0.49
CA GLY A 256 28.79 15.40 -1.50
C GLY A 256 30.14 14.92 -0.96
N LYS A 257 30.25 14.61 0.34
CA LYS A 257 31.45 14.04 0.95
C LYS A 257 31.24 12.58 1.29
N GLU A 258 32.14 11.70 0.88
CA GLU A 258 32.11 10.27 1.28
C GLU A 258 32.16 10.15 2.81
N ILE A 259 31.14 9.49 3.37
CA ILE A 259 31.00 9.24 4.81
C ILE A 259 31.15 7.75 5.15
N LEU A 260 30.93 6.87 4.18
CA LEU A 260 31.04 5.43 4.34
C LEU A 260 31.27 4.74 3.00
N ARG A 261 32.11 3.72 3.00
CA ARG A 261 32.24 2.72 1.93
C ARG A 261 32.17 1.34 2.57
N ALA A 262 31.33 0.46 2.02
CA ALA A 262 31.06 -0.83 2.65
C ALA A 262 30.78 -1.92 1.60
N ALA A 263 31.10 -3.16 1.99
CA ALA A 263 30.63 -4.35 1.30
C ALA A 263 29.22 -4.71 1.80
N VAL A 264 28.41 -5.26 0.91
CA VAL A 264 27.04 -5.70 1.13
C VAL A 264 26.94 -7.15 0.67
N GLU A 265 26.40 -8.01 1.52
CA GLU A 265 26.20 -9.43 1.23
C GLU A 265 24.91 -9.66 0.43
N ALA A 266 24.91 -10.66 -0.44
CA ALA A 266 23.73 -11.04 -1.22
C ALA A 266 22.71 -11.87 -0.40
N LYS A 267 22.12 -11.26 0.64
CA LYS A 267 21.16 -11.91 1.55
C LYS A 267 19.92 -11.05 1.83
N LYS A 268 18.78 -11.71 2.02
CA LYS A 268 17.46 -11.09 2.29
C LYS A 268 17.30 -10.65 3.75
N GLU A 269 18.24 -9.87 4.25
CA GLU A 269 18.16 -9.32 5.61
C GLU A 269 18.70 -7.90 5.68
N ARG A 270 18.38 -7.23 6.78
CA ARG A 270 18.91 -5.89 7.09
C ARG A 270 20.41 -5.99 7.30
N GLN A 271 21.17 -5.16 6.59
CA GLN A 271 22.61 -5.04 6.79
C GLN A 271 22.91 -3.68 7.38
N ALA A 272 23.24 -3.66 8.66
CA ALA A 272 23.61 -2.46 9.40
C ALA A 272 25.08 -2.12 9.14
N LEU A 273 25.35 -0.87 8.78
CA LEU A 273 26.67 -0.37 8.43
C LEU A 273 27.01 0.81 9.35
N ASP A 274 27.91 0.58 10.30
CA ASP A 274 28.36 1.61 11.24
C ASP A 274 29.24 2.64 10.54
N LEU A 275 29.03 3.92 10.82
CA LEU A 275 29.91 4.97 10.32
C LEU A 275 31.16 5.07 11.21
N PRO A 276 32.34 5.37 10.64
CA PRO A 276 33.55 5.61 11.44
C PRO A 276 33.40 6.77 12.44
N GLN A 277 32.54 7.75 12.10
CA GLN A 277 32.19 8.89 12.92
C GLN A 277 30.76 9.35 12.60
N ALA A 278 30.10 10.00 13.55
CA ALA A 278 28.79 10.60 13.30
C ALA A 278 28.87 11.59 12.13
N ALA A 279 27.92 11.52 11.19
CA ALA A 279 27.84 12.41 10.04
C ALA A 279 26.54 13.21 10.09
N THR A 280 26.64 14.53 9.85
CA THR A 280 25.48 15.41 9.69
C THR A 280 25.36 15.83 8.24
N PHE A 281 24.20 15.60 7.63
CA PHE A 281 23.96 15.97 6.23
C PHE A 281 22.49 16.29 5.95
N LYS A 282 22.25 17.04 4.87
CA LYS A 282 20.90 17.26 4.32
C LYS A 282 20.62 16.39 3.09
N THR A 283 21.66 15.96 2.39
CA THR A 283 21.60 15.08 1.23
C THR A 283 22.43 13.83 1.49
N LEU A 284 21.88 12.67 1.15
CA LEU A 284 22.56 11.39 1.22
C LEU A 284 22.54 10.75 -0.17
N THR A 285 23.70 10.59 -0.78
CA THR A 285 23.85 9.90 -2.05
C THR A 285 24.39 8.49 -1.80
N MET A 286 23.69 7.48 -2.31
CA MET A 286 24.18 6.10 -2.37
C MET A 286 24.66 5.80 -3.79
N LYS A 287 25.86 5.23 -3.91
CA LYS A 287 26.45 4.77 -5.17
C LYS A 287 26.73 3.28 -5.09
N VAL A 288 26.31 2.51 -6.10
CA VAL A 288 26.66 1.10 -6.24
C VAL A 288 27.97 1.01 -7.04
N LEU A 289 29.03 0.61 -6.36
CA LEU A 289 30.39 0.57 -6.90
C LEU A 289 30.70 -0.75 -7.61
N SER A 290 30.15 -1.85 -7.12
CA SER A 290 30.30 -3.18 -7.71
C SER A 290 29.06 -4.05 -7.44
N VAL A 291 28.83 -5.08 -8.25
CA VAL A 291 27.70 -6.01 -8.09
C VAL A 291 28.15 -7.47 -8.06
N HIS A 292 27.37 -8.30 -7.37
CA HIS A 292 27.27 -9.72 -7.67
C HIS A 292 26.46 -9.85 -8.98
N PRO A 293 27.04 -10.41 -10.05
CA PRO A 293 26.38 -10.45 -11.35
C PRO A 293 25.15 -11.38 -11.30
N GLY A 294 24.06 -10.92 -11.91
CA GLY A 294 22.88 -11.72 -12.23
C GLY A 294 22.79 -12.04 -13.72
N GLU A 295 21.67 -12.63 -14.14
CA GLU A 295 21.31 -12.74 -15.56
C GLU A 295 20.88 -11.38 -16.14
N GLN A 296 20.46 -10.46 -15.27
CA GLN A 296 20.03 -9.10 -15.56
C GLN A 296 21.08 -8.09 -15.07
N GLU A 297 21.18 -6.94 -15.74
CA GLU A 297 22.03 -5.82 -15.32
C GLU A 297 21.42 -4.93 -14.22
N TRP A 298 20.13 -5.12 -13.95
CA TRP A 298 19.35 -4.40 -12.94
C TRP A 298 19.08 -5.27 -11.70
N GLY A 299 18.72 -4.61 -10.60
CA GLY A 299 18.38 -5.26 -9.34
C GLY A 299 17.78 -4.31 -8.32
#